data_AF-A0A917BZF6-F1
#
_entry.id   AF-A0A917BZF6-F1
#
_cell.length_a   1.000
_cell.length_b   1.000
_cell.length_c   1.000
_cell.angle_alpha   90.00
_cell.angle_beta   90.00
_cell.angle_gamma   90.00
#
_symmetry.space_group_name_H-M   'P 1'
#
loop_
_entity.id
_entity.type
_entity.pdbx_description
1 polymer ?
#
loop_
_entity_poly.entity_id
_entity_poly.type
_entity_poly.pdbx_seq_one_letter_code
_entity_poly.pdbx_strand_id
1 'polypeptide(L)' 'MSVEQTFLMKYGIHNFVSYVENGGKFTFFIRKNEREAMIRHAMMLIQGGYGETAEIRIV' A
#
# COMPACT_ATOMS: atom_id res chain seq x y z
N MET A 1 14.43 -4.28 8.22
CA MET A 1 13.42 -4.12 7.16
C MET A 1 12.12 -4.69 7.69
N SER A 2 11.05 -3.89 7.72
CA SER A 2 9.73 -4.39 8.16
C SER A 2 9.10 -5.28 7.08
N VAL A 3 8.14 -6.11 7.48
CA VAL A 3 7.44 -7.04 6.58
C VAL A 3 6.70 -6.24 5.49
N GLU A 4 6.15 -5.10 5.86
CA GLU A 4 5.43 -4.15 4.99
C GLU A 4 6.38 -3.56 3.94
N GLN A 5 7.57 -3.14 4.35
CA GLN A 5 8.55 -2.60 3.41
C GLN A 5 9.01 -3.69 2.42
N THR A 6 9.21 -4.92 2.90
CA THR A 6 9.52 -6.07 2.05
C THR A 6 8.36 -6.37 1.08
N PHE A 7 7.12 -6.27 1.54
CA PHE A 7 5.93 -6.42 0.70
C PHE A 7 5.89 -5.37 -0.41
N LEU A 8 6.06 -4.09 -0.06
CA LEU A 8 6.06 -3.00 -1.02
C LEU A 8 7.20 -3.12 -2.06
N MET A 9 8.37 -3.60 -1.64
CA MET A 9 9.49 -3.87 -2.55
C MET A 9 9.23 -5.09 -3.44
N LYS A 10 8.70 -6.19 -2.88
CA LYS A 10 8.37 -7.43 -3.61
C LYS A 10 7.42 -7.17 -4.76
N TYR A 11 6.42 -6.31 -4.55
CA TYR A 11 5.45 -5.95 -5.59
C TYR A 11 5.82 -4.69 -6.38
N GLY A 12 7.00 -4.09 -6.15
CA GLY A 12 7.47 -2.93 -6.90
C GLY A 12 6.66 -1.65 -6.67
N ILE A 13 5.84 -1.60 -5.62
CA ILE A 13 4.96 -0.46 -5.32
C ILE A 13 5.55 0.53 -4.30
N HIS A 14 6.70 0.21 -3.70
CA HIS A 14 7.40 1.05 -2.72
C HIS A 14 7.75 2.46 -3.21
N ASN A 15 7.81 2.70 -4.53
CA ASN A 15 8.15 4.00 -5.09
C ASN A 15 7.05 5.05 -4.92
N PHE A 16 5.78 4.61 -4.86
CA PHE A 16 4.62 5.48 -4.82
C PHE A 16 3.60 5.09 -3.75
N VAL A 17 3.85 4.02 -3.00
CA VAL A 17 3.08 3.58 -1.85
C VAL A 17 3.93 3.71 -0.60
N SER A 18 3.37 4.36 0.42
CA SER A 18 3.93 4.42 1.78
C SER A 18 2.92 3.83 2.76
N TYR A 19 3.36 3.47 3.96
CA TYR A 19 2.47 2.95 4.99
C TYR A 19 2.75 3.63 6.33
N VAL A 20 1.71 3.73 7.15
CA VAL A 20 1.80 4.13 8.56
C VAL A 20 1.04 3.11 9.38
N GLU A 21 1.68 2.59 10.41
CA GLU A 21 1.04 1.75 11.42
C GLU A 21 0.61 2.63 12.60
N ASN A 22 -0.65 2.54 13.01
CA ASN A 22 -1.15 3.23 14.18
C ASN A 22 -2.03 2.28 15.03
N GLY A 23 -1.48 1.82 16.16
CA GLY A 23 -2.19 0.93 17.08
C GLY A 23 -2.68 -0.38 16.46
N GLY A 24 -1.89 -0.99 15.57
CA GLY A 24 -2.24 -2.23 14.87
C GLY A 24 -3.11 -2.05 13.62
N LYS A 25 -3.46 -0.82 13.25
CA LYS A 25 -4.08 -0.50 11.96
C LYS A 25 -3.04 -0.02 10.97
N PHE A 26 -3.00 -0.65 9.80
CA PHE A 26 -2.14 -0.24 8.69
C PHE A 26 -2.89 0.69 7.76
N THR A 27 -2.37 1.90 7.59
CA THR A 27 -2.87 2.86 6.60
C THR A 27 -1.85 2.98 5.48
N PHE A 28 -2.24 2.61 4.26
CA PHE A 28 -1.43 2.72 3.06
C PHE A 28 -1.78 4.00 2.31
N PHE A 29 -0.76 4.75 1.93
CA PHE A 29 -0.85 6.01 1.20
C PHE A 29 -0.33 5.80 -0.22
N ILE A 30 -1.19 5.92 -1.21
CA ILE A 30 -0.85 5.81 -2.64
C ILE A 30 -0.79 7.21 -3.22
N ARG A 31 0.35 7.59 -3.81
CA ARG A 31 0.49 8.88 -4.49
C ARG A 31 -0.39 8.94 -5.74
N LYS A 32 -1.25 9.95 -5.85
CA LYS A 32 -2.19 10.15 -6.96
C LYS A 32 -1.52 10.44 -8.30
N ASN A 33 -0.25 10.84 -8.30
CA ASN A 33 0.50 11.19 -9.51
C ASN A 33 0.91 9.97 -10.36
N GLU A 34 0.62 8.75 -9.90
CA GLU A 34 0.82 7.54 -10.68
C GLU A 34 -0.37 7.21 -11.60
N ARG A 35 -0.13 6.35 -12.59
CA ARG A 35 -1.18 5.88 -13.50
C ARG A 35 -2.31 5.23 -12.71
N GLU A 36 -3.56 5.51 -13.06
CA GLU A 36 -4.72 4.88 -12.41
C GLU A 36 -4.65 3.34 -12.40
N ALA A 37 -4.06 2.74 -13.44
CA ALA A 37 -3.80 1.31 -13.49
C ALA A 37 -2.88 0.83 -12.34
N MET A 38 -1.83 1.60 -12.02
CA MET A 38 -0.90 1.31 -10.92
C MET A 38 -1.58 1.53 -9.56
N ILE A 39 -2.41 2.55 -9.43
CA ILE A 39 -3.21 2.80 -8.21
C ILE A 39 -4.14 1.62 -7.95
N ARG A 40 -4.88 1.16 -8.98
CA ARG A 40 -5.76 -0.02 -8.87
C ARG A 40 -4.98 -1.30 -8.57
N HIS A 41 -3.81 -1.46 -9.18
CA HIS A 41 -2.95 -2.62 -8.94
C HIS A 41 -2.46 -2.64 -7.48
N ALA A 42 -1.96 -1.52 -6.97
CA ALA A 42 -1.56 -1.38 -5.57
C ALA A 42 -2.73 -1.64 -4.61
N MET A 43 -3.92 -1.12 -4.90
CA MET A 43 -5.13 -1.40 -4.11
C MET A 43 -5.44 -2.90 -4.02
N MET A 44 -5.45 -3.60 -5.16
CA MET A 44 -5.69 -5.06 -5.19
C MET A 44 -4.64 -5.83 -4.39
N LEU A 45 -3.36 -5.45 -4.50
CA LEU A 45 -2.28 -6.09 -3.77
C LEU A 45 -2.43 -5.89 -2.25
N ILE A 46 -2.67 -4.65 -1.82
CA ILE A 46 -2.82 -4.31 -0.40
C ILE A 46 -4.04 -5.04 0.19
N GLN A 47 -5.19 -5.02 -0.50
CA GLN A 47 -6.37 -5.77 -0.06
C GLN A 47 -6.14 -7.27 -0.01
N GLY A 48 -5.42 -7.85 -0.98
CA GLY A 48 -5.11 -9.28 -0.99
C GLY A 48 -4.10 -9.70 0.08
N GLY A 49 -3.18 -8.81 0.47
CA GLY A 49 -2.13 -9.11 1.46
C GLY A 49 -2.53 -8.81 2.90
N TYR A 50 -3.24 -7.70 3.13
CA TYR A 50 -3.58 -7.20 4.47
C TYR A 50 -5.08 -7.30 4.80
N GLY A 51 -5.92 -7.69 3.83
CA GLY A 51 -7.36 -7.85 4.03
C GLY A 51 -8.11 -6.52 4.15
N GLU A 52 -9.37 -6.60 4.58
CA GLU A 52 -10.28 -5.45 4.72
C GLU A 52 -9.90 -4.50 5.88
N THR A 53 -8.99 -4.91 6.76
CA THR A 53 -8.52 -4.10 7.89
C THR A 53 -7.48 -3.05 7.47
N ALA A 54 -6.92 -3.17 6.27
CA ALA A 54 -6.01 -2.18 5.71
C ALA A 54 -6.79 -0.96 5.20
N GLU A 55 -6.48 0.21 5.75
CA GLU A 55 -7.02 1.46 5.25
C GLU A 55 -6.17 1.93 4.06
N ILE A 56 -6.80 2.28 2.94
CA ILE A 56 -6.11 2.76 1.74
C ILE A 56 -6.53 4.19 1.47
N ARG A 57 -5.56 5.11 1.47
CA ARG A 57 -5.75 6.52 1.17
C ARG A 57 -4.96 6.91 -0.08
N ILE A 58 -5.62 7.61 -0.98
CA ILE A 58 -4.98 8.19 -2.17
C ILE A 58 -4.68 9.65 -1.85
N VAL A 59 -3.40 10.05 -1.92
CA VAL A 59 -2.91 11.39 -1.53
C VAL A 59 -2.15 12.07 -2.66
#